data_AF-A0A1E1WVN4-F1
#
_entry.id   AF-A0A1E1WVN4-F1
#
_cell.length_a   1.000
_cell.length_b   1.000
_cell.length_c   1.000
_cell.angle_alpha   90.00
_cell.angle_beta   90.00
_cell.angle_gamma   90.00
#
_symmetry.space_group_name_H-M   'P 1'
#
loop_
_entity.id
_entity.type
_entity.pdbx_description
1 polymer ?
#
loop_
_entity_poly.entity_id
_entity_poly.type
_entity_poly.pdbx_seq_one_letter_code
_entity_poly.pdbx_strand_id
1 'polypeptide(L)'
;MNKLFLCVFLCTIICVNAHKCPRCEETVCSLKQRKDCPAGIVKDYCKCCMICGKGLNEKCGGIRNISGICGKGLVCKVPDNSSDNTGICKKA
;
A
#
# COMPACT_ATOMS: atom_id res chain seq x y z
N MET A 1 42.05 -6.42 -5.74
CA MET A 1 40.89 -6.92 -4.96
C MET A 1 40.15 -5.82 -4.19
N ASN A 2 40.82 -4.92 -3.46
CA ASN A 2 40.13 -3.90 -2.64
C ASN A 2 39.25 -2.89 -3.41
N LYS A 3 39.64 -2.47 -4.62
CA LYS A 3 38.84 -1.51 -5.42
C LYS A 3 37.52 -2.11 -5.90
N LEU A 4 37.50 -3.40 -6.23
CA LEU A 4 36.28 -4.08 -6.69
C LEU A 4 35.29 -4.27 -5.54
N PHE A 5 35.78 -4.65 -4.36
CA PHE A 5 34.96 -4.74 -3.14
C PHE A 5 34.42 -3.37 -2.71
N LEU A 6 35.22 -2.30 -2.80
CA LEU A 6 34.77 -0.94 -2.51
C LEU A 6 33.65 -0.49 -3.48
N CYS A 7 33.80 -0.75 -4.78
CA CYS A 7 32.77 -0.43 -5.77
C CYS A 7 31.47 -1.21 -5.52
N VAL A 8 31.55 -2.50 -5.18
CA VAL A 8 30.37 -3.32 -4.86
C VAL A 8 29.67 -2.79 -3.60
N PHE A 9 30.42 -2.41 -2.57
CA PHE A 9 29.86 -1.83 -1.33
C PHE A 9 29.20 -0.46 -1.57
N LEU A 10 29.78 0.38 -2.43
CA LEU A 10 29.16 1.66 -2.83
C LEU A 10 27.89 1.44 -3.66
N CYS A 11 27.87 0.46 -4.57
CA CYS A 11 26.69 0.13 -5.37
C CYS A 11 25.53 -0.41 -4.51
N THR A 12 25.80 -1.20 -3.46
CA THR A 12 24.73 -1.71 -2.59
C THR A 12 24.12 -0.60 -1.73
N ILE A 13 24.92 0.37 -1.25
CA ILE A 13 24.41 1.52 -0.47
C ILE A 13 23.42 2.37 -1.28
N ILE A 14 23.65 2.54 -2.59
CA ILE A 14 22.76 3.30 -3.49
C ILE A 14 21.40 2.58 -3.68
N CYS A 15 21.37 1.25 -3.60
CA CYS A 15 20.17 0.44 -3.78
C CYS A 15 19.28 0.36 -2.53
N VAL A 16 19.74 0.79 -1.35
CA VAL A 16 18.98 0.76 -0.08
C VAL A 16 18.09 1.99 0.08
N ASN A 17 17.56 2.52 -1.02
CA ASN A 17 16.39 3.37 -0.93
C ASN A 17 15.19 2.46 -0.67
N ALA A 18 14.99 2.13 0.61
CA ALA A 18 13.72 1.65 1.11
C ALA A 18 12.65 2.61 0.58
N HIS A 19 11.90 2.19 -0.44
CA HIS A 19 10.88 2.96 -1.16
C HIS A 19 10.07 3.82 -0.19
N LYS A 20 10.48 5.09 -0.01
CA LYS A 20 9.72 6.08 0.74
C LYS A 20 8.60 6.56 -0.17
N CYS A 21 7.47 6.93 0.42
CA CYS A 21 6.45 7.62 -0.34
C CYS A 21 7.04 8.91 -0.92
N PRO A 22 6.78 9.22 -2.20
CA PRO A 22 7.18 10.50 -2.78
C PRO A 22 6.47 11.65 -2.04
N ARG A 23 6.90 12.89 -2.30
CA ARG A 23 6.11 14.04 -1.89
C ARG A 23 4.71 13.92 -2.49
N CYS A 24 3.70 14.14 -1.67
CA CYS A 24 2.32 14.07 -2.13
C CYS A 24 2.02 15.25 -3.04
N GLU A 25 1.52 14.96 -4.23
CA GLU A 25 1.04 15.93 -5.19
C GLU A 25 -0.40 15.56 -5.53
N GLU A 26 -1.37 16.23 -4.92
CA GLU A 26 -2.79 15.86 -5.04
C GLU A 26 -3.35 16.09 -6.46
N THR A 27 -2.72 16.96 -7.24
CA THR A 27 -3.09 17.27 -8.63
C THR A 27 -2.92 16.08 -9.59
N VAL A 28 -2.04 15.13 -9.27
CA VAL A 28 -1.87 13.90 -10.07
C VAL A 28 -2.84 12.78 -9.68
N CYS A 29 -3.60 12.96 -8.58
CA CYS A 29 -4.56 11.97 -8.13
C CYS A 29 -5.81 11.95 -9.02
N SER A 30 -6.34 10.76 -9.29
CA SER A 30 -7.66 10.64 -9.90
C SER A 30 -8.73 11.09 -8.91
N LEU A 31 -9.57 12.04 -9.31
CA LEU A 31 -10.74 12.43 -8.54
C LEU A 31 -11.71 11.24 -8.42
N LYS A 32 -12.04 10.85 -7.19
CA LYS A 32 -13.04 9.81 -6.89
C LYS A 32 -14.25 10.45 -6.23
N GLN A 33 -15.44 10.25 -6.78
CA GLN A 33 -16.67 10.68 -6.14
C GLN A 33 -17.21 9.55 -5.26
N ARG A 34 -17.93 9.93 -4.20
CA ARG A 34 -18.49 8.96 -3.24
C ARG A 34 -19.43 7.95 -3.91
N LYS A 35 -20.13 8.35 -4.98
CA LYS A 35 -21.03 7.50 -5.76
C LYS A 35 -20.31 6.36 -6.50
N ASP A 36 -19.02 6.56 -6.81
CA ASP A 36 -18.21 5.58 -7.56
C ASP A 36 -17.56 4.52 -6.65
N CYS A 37 -17.59 4.74 -5.33
CA CYS A 37 -16.95 3.87 -4.34
C CYS A 37 -18.01 3.35 -3.35
N PRO A 38 -18.68 2.22 -3.62
CA PRO A 38 -19.74 1.69 -2.77
C PRO A 38 -19.28 1.31 -1.35
N ALA A 39 -18.02 0.87 -1.21
CA ALA A 39 -17.39 0.61 0.08
C ALA A 39 -16.81 1.88 0.75
N GLY A 40 -16.99 3.05 0.14
CA GLY A 40 -16.47 4.32 0.60
C GLY A 40 -15.08 4.66 0.05
N ILE A 41 -14.65 5.89 0.34
CA ILE A 41 -13.35 6.43 -0.07
C ILE A 41 -12.39 6.33 1.12
N VAL A 42 -11.17 5.88 0.84
CA VAL A 42 -10.06 5.81 1.80
C VAL A 42 -8.83 6.48 1.19
N LYS A 43 -7.82 6.78 2.01
CA LYS A 43 -6.53 7.22 1.48
C LYS A 43 -5.68 6.02 1.09
N ASP A 44 -4.84 6.18 0.06
CA ASP A 44 -3.82 5.20 -0.32
C ASP A 44 -2.82 4.93 0.82
N TYR A 45 -1.91 3.97 0.60
CA TYR A 45 -0.88 3.62 1.58
C TYR A 45 0.01 4.83 1.96
N CYS A 46 0.29 5.72 1.01
CA CYS A 46 1.08 6.92 1.24
C CYS A 46 0.30 8.07 1.88
N LYS A 47 -1.00 7.88 2.13
CA LYS A 47 -1.93 8.87 2.67
C LYS A 47 -2.07 10.12 1.78
N CYS A 48 -1.83 9.97 0.48
CA CYS A 48 -1.92 11.05 -0.51
C CYS A 48 -3.26 11.01 -1.24
N CYS A 49 -3.43 10.07 -2.17
CA CYS A 49 -4.61 10.05 -3.02
C CYS A 49 -5.81 9.37 -2.35
N MET A 50 -6.99 9.87 -2.69
CA MET A 50 -8.28 9.25 -2.36
C MET A 50 -8.57 8.10 -3.34
N ILE A 51 -8.75 6.89 -2.81
CA ILE A 51 -9.03 5.67 -3.57
C ILE A 51 -10.31 5.01 -3.07
N CYS A 52 -10.92 4.14 -3.88
CA CYS A 52 -12.03 3.32 -3.40
C CYS A 52 -11.52 2.26 -2.42
N GLY A 53 -12.18 2.16 -1.27
CA GLY A 53 -11.93 1.08 -0.33
C GLY A 53 -12.43 -0.27 -0.86
N LYS A 54 -11.88 -1.35 -0.30
CA LYS A 54 -12.31 -2.73 -0.54
C LYS A 54 -13.57 -3.04 0.27
N GLY A 55 -14.54 -3.70 -0.36
CA GLY A 55 -15.81 -4.12 0.21
C GLY A 55 -15.69 -5.34 1.13
N LEU A 56 -16.80 -5.72 1.72
CA LEU A 56 -16.89 -6.89 2.60
C LEU A 56 -16.47 -8.15 1.84
N ASN A 57 -15.66 -8.99 2.47
CA ASN A 57 -15.12 -10.24 1.92
C ASN A 57 -14.15 -10.09 0.73
N GLU A 58 -13.76 -8.87 0.35
CA GLU A 58 -12.71 -8.67 -0.65
C GLU A 58 -11.30 -8.85 -0.06
N LYS A 59 -10.34 -9.21 -0.92
CA LYS A 59 -8.91 -9.29 -0.57
C LYS A 59 -8.38 -7.89 -0.22
N CYS A 60 -7.54 -7.82 0.80
CA CYS A 60 -6.93 -6.58 1.31
C CYS A 60 -5.51 -6.82 1.85
N GLY A 61 -4.82 -5.73 2.18
CA GLY A 61 -3.50 -5.79 2.82
C GLY A 61 -2.38 -6.05 1.80
N GLY A 62 -1.39 -6.83 2.22
CA GLY A 62 -0.16 -7.01 1.49
C GLY A 62 0.87 -5.92 1.79
N ILE A 63 2.09 -6.11 1.29
CA ILE A 63 3.15 -5.10 1.39
C ILE A 63 2.64 -3.77 0.82
N ARG A 64 2.63 -2.73 1.65
CA ARG A 64 2.07 -1.40 1.33
C ARG A 64 0.63 -1.39 0.85
N ASN A 65 -0.21 -2.30 1.35
CA ASN A 65 -1.60 -2.45 0.93
C ASN A 65 -1.78 -2.65 -0.59
N ILE A 66 -0.84 -3.36 -1.25
CA ILE A 66 -0.94 -3.64 -2.70
C ILE A 66 -2.22 -4.39 -3.09
N SER A 67 -2.80 -5.17 -2.16
CA SER A 67 -4.08 -5.85 -2.37
C SER A 67 -5.29 -4.96 -2.04
N GLY A 68 -5.07 -3.71 -1.61
CA GLY A 68 -6.12 -2.74 -1.30
C GLY A 68 -6.34 -2.53 0.20
N ILE A 69 -7.09 -1.46 0.51
CA ILE A 69 -7.41 -1.01 1.86
C ILE A 69 -8.92 -1.15 2.06
N CYS A 70 -9.35 -1.76 3.16
CA CYS A 70 -10.78 -1.94 3.44
C CYS A 70 -11.51 -0.60 3.58
N GLY A 71 -12.74 -0.57 3.08
CA GLY A 71 -13.63 0.58 3.13
C GLY A 71 -14.19 0.88 4.51
N LYS A 72 -15.17 1.79 4.56
CA LYS A 72 -15.73 2.29 5.82
C LYS A 72 -16.35 1.16 6.65
N GLY A 73 -15.96 1.07 7.92
CA GLY A 73 -16.50 0.09 8.88
C GLY A 73 -15.98 -1.34 8.71
N LEU A 74 -14.91 -1.51 7.92
CA LEU A 74 -14.28 -2.79 7.66
C LEU A 74 -12.81 -2.78 8.11
N VAL A 75 -12.32 -3.93 8.57
CA VAL A 75 -10.92 -4.16 8.93
C VAL A 75 -10.35 -5.32 8.12
N CYS A 76 -9.08 -5.22 7.73
CA CYS A 76 -8.39 -6.30 7.04
C CYS A 76 -7.98 -7.38 8.06
N LYS A 77 -8.63 -8.55 8.00
CA LYS A 77 -8.27 -9.70 8.83
C LYS A 77 -7.23 -10.53 8.08
N VAL A 78 -5.97 -10.38 8.48
CA VAL A 78 -4.83 -11.14 7.97
C VAL A 78 -4.70 -12.42 8.81
N PRO A 79 -4.73 -13.63 8.21
CA PRO A 79 -4.51 -14.86 8.94
C PRO A 79 -3.04 -14.98 9.37
N ASP A 80 -2.78 -15.61 10.51
CA ASP A 80 -1.42 -15.71 11.09
C ASP A 80 -0.40 -16.38 10.15
N ASN A 81 -0.89 -17.29 9.28
CA ASN A 81 -0.06 -18.00 8.31
C ASN A 81 0.09 -17.27 6.95
N SER A 82 -0.31 -15.99 6.87
CA SER A 82 -0.16 -15.19 5.64
C SER A 82 1.31 -14.78 5.45
N SER A 83 1.96 -15.37 4.46
CA SER A 83 3.33 -15.01 4.07
C SER A 83 3.43 -13.65 3.37
N ASP A 84 2.35 -13.20 2.74
CA ASP A 84 2.31 -11.96 1.96
C ASP A 84 1.66 -10.78 2.70
N ASN A 85 1.22 -10.98 3.95
CA ASN A 85 0.43 -10.04 4.76
C ASN A 85 -0.92 -9.66 4.14
N THR A 86 -1.47 -10.49 3.25
CA THR A 86 -2.81 -10.27 2.69
C THR A 86 -3.88 -10.95 3.52
N GLY A 87 -5.07 -10.34 3.53
CA GLY A 87 -6.21 -10.80 4.31
C GLY A 87 -7.52 -10.54 3.59
N ILE A 88 -8.61 -10.61 4.35
CA ILE A 88 -9.98 -10.39 3.87
C ILE A 88 -10.64 -9.28 4.69
N CYS A 89 -11.35 -8.37 4.02
CA CYS A 89 -12.12 -7.33 4.71
C CYS A 89 -13.31 -7.94 5.46
N LYS A 90 -13.36 -7.72 6.77
CA LYS A 90 -14.44 -8.13 7.66
C LYS A 90 -14.99 -6.90 8.39
N LYS A 91 -16.17 -7.02 8.99
CA LYS A 91 -16.71 -5.96 9.87
C LYS A 91 -15.71 -5.69 11.00
N ALA A 92 -15.49 -4.41 11.29
CA ALA A 92 -14.59 -3.94 12.35
C ALA A 92 -15.04 -4.44 13.73
#